data_AF-A8REK9-F1
#
_entry.id   AF-A8REK9-F1
#
_cell.length_a   1.000
_cell.length_b   1.000
_cell.length_c   1.000
_cell.angle_alpha   90.00
_cell.angle_beta   90.00
_cell.angle_gamma   90.00
#
_symmetry.space_group_name_H-M   'P 1'
#
loop_
_entity.id
_entity.type
_entity.pdbx_description
1 polymer ?
#
loop_
_entity_poly.entity_id
_entity_poly.type
_entity_poly.pdbx_seq_one_letter_code
_entity_poly.pdbx_strand_id
1 'polypeptide(L)'
;MQPQKLSELRKYFAETKLQFFTDLYTKAIWGDMGEDCASIYLSANREAWHLHFIRTQSGEPYPLSETVCNVIDEYEKELNDNEAYDLLMLHNKMKEFEDFCSSN
;
A
#
# COMPACT_ATOMS: atom_id res chain seq x y z
N MET A 1 17.73 1.64 -2.97
CA MET A 1 17.46 3.10 -2.91
C MET A 1 17.86 3.74 -1.56
N GLN A 2 17.95 5.08 -1.47
CA GLN A 2 18.05 5.86 -0.22
C GLN A 2 16.76 6.71 -0.02
N PRO A 3 16.39 7.12 1.22
CA PRO A 3 15.15 7.87 1.50
C PRO A 3 15.00 9.19 0.72
N GLN A 4 16.10 9.89 0.45
CA GLN A 4 16.07 11.14 -0.33
C GLN A 4 15.57 10.92 -1.76
N LYS A 5 16.03 9.85 -2.40
CA LYS A 5 15.59 9.45 -3.75
C LYS A 5 14.14 8.97 -3.75
N LEU A 6 13.67 8.38 -2.64
CA LEU A 6 12.28 8.00 -2.44
C LEU A 6 11.36 9.24 -2.42
N SER A 7 11.80 10.32 -1.76
CA SER A 7 11.12 11.61 -1.71
C SER A 7 11.00 12.27 -3.08
N GLU A 8 12.08 12.25 -3.87
CA GLU A 8 12.11 12.81 -5.22
C GLU A 8 11.13 12.08 -6.15
N LEU A 9 11.10 10.75 -6.09
CA LEU A 9 10.21 9.92 -6.91
C LEU A 9 8.74 10.10 -6.50
N ARG A 10 8.45 10.25 -5.21
CA ARG A 10 7.09 10.59 -4.74
C ARG A 10 6.63 11.95 -5.29
N LYS A 11 7.50 12.97 -5.30
CA LYS A 11 7.17 14.28 -5.89
C LYS A 11 6.88 14.16 -7.38
N TYR A 12 7.63 13.34 -8.11
CA TYR A 12 7.36 13.04 -9.52
C TYR A 12 5.96 12.41 -9.73
N PHE A 13 5.55 11.49 -8.86
CA PHE A 13 4.18 10.93 -8.91
C PHE A 13 3.11 12.00 -8.70
N ALA A 14 3.41 13.02 -7.89
CA ALA A 14 2.46 14.09 -7.65
C ALA A 14 2.15 14.89 -8.93
N GLU A 15 3.18 15.20 -9.69
CA GLU A 15 3.11 15.95 -10.95
C GLU A 15 2.45 15.14 -12.07
N THR A 16 2.74 13.83 -12.13
CA THR A 16 2.26 12.92 -13.19
C THR A 16 0.92 12.25 -12.88
N LYS A 17 0.38 12.45 -11.67
CA LYS A 17 -0.83 11.77 -11.17
C LYS A 17 -0.70 10.24 -11.09
N LEU A 18 0.52 9.71 -11.10
CA LEU A 18 0.79 8.30 -10.89
C LEU A 18 0.52 7.93 -9.43
N GLN A 19 0.15 6.68 -9.20
CA GLN A 19 -0.06 6.12 -7.88
C GLN A 19 0.64 4.78 -7.79
N PHE A 20 1.41 4.60 -6.73
CA PHE A 20 2.04 3.33 -6.41
C PHE A 20 1.23 2.63 -5.31
N PHE A 21 1.04 1.32 -5.45
CA PHE A 21 0.39 0.46 -4.47
C PHE A 21 1.21 -0.81 -4.30
N THR A 22 1.41 -1.26 -3.07
CA THR A 22 2.00 -2.57 -2.80
C THR A 22 1.40 -3.18 -1.54
N ASP A 23 1.02 -4.46 -1.65
CA ASP A 23 0.56 -5.26 -0.50
C ASP A 23 1.73 -5.57 0.42
N LEU A 24 1.63 -5.17 1.68
CA LEU A 24 2.64 -5.48 2.71
C LEU A 24 2.28 -6.77 3.45
N TYR A 25 0.98 -7.00 3.65
CA TYR A 25 0.46 -8.16 4.34
C TYR A 25 -1.01 -8.34 4.01
N THR A 26 -1.39 -9.54 3.57
CA THR A 26 -2.79 -9.93 3.50
C THR A 26 -2.99 -11.31 4.11
N LYS A 27 -4.09 -11.48 4.86
CA LYS A 27 -4.49 -12.78 5.39
C LYS A 27 -6.00 -12.88 5.59
N ALA A 28 -6.54 -14.06 5.29
CA ALA A 28 -7.87 -14.46 5.72
C ALA A 28 -7.97 -14.46 7.25
N ILE A 29 -9.05 -13.88 7.77
CA ILE A 29 -9.37 -13.81 9.19
C ILE A 29 -10.82 -14.25 9.42
N TRP A 30 -11.14 -14.67 10.64
CA TRP A 30 -12.52 -14.94 11.01
C TRP A 30 -13.27 -13.64 11.26
N GLY A 31 -14.33 -13.43 10.48
CA GLY A 31 -15.27 -12.32 10.61
C GLY A 31 -16.59 -12.74 11.24
N ASP A 32 -17.47 -11.75 11.45
CA ASP A 32 -18.76 -11.96 12.09
C ASP A 32 -19.74 -12.80 11.25
N MET A 33 -19.53 -12.84 9.93
CA MET A 33 -20.43 -13.48 8.94
C MET A 33 -19.72 -14.53 8.07
N GLY A 34 -18.50 -14.96 8.42
CA GLY A 34 -17.71 -15.89 7.62
C GLY A 34 -16.22 -15.53 7.60
N GLU A 35 -15.55 -15.82 6.48
CA GLU A 35 -14.16 -15.46 6.26
C GLU A 35 -14.08 -14.00 5.77
N ASP A 36 -13.50 -13.14 6.60
CA ASP A 36 -13.10 -11.78 6.24
C ASP A 36 -11.65 -11.81 5.74
N CYS A 37 -11.17 -10.72 5.14
CA CYS A 37 -9.77 -10.52 4.82
C CYS A 37 -9.22 -9.30 5.54
N ALA A 38 -8.06 -9.44 6.17
CA ALA A 38 -7.29 -8.31 6.68
C ALA A 38 -6.14 -8.03 5.72
N SER A 39 -6.08 -6.79 5.23
CA SER A 39 -5.04 -6.31 4.32
C SER A 39 -4.35 -5.07 4.87
N ILE A 40 -3.03 -5.05 4.72
CA ILE A 40 -2.18 -3.91 4.98
C ILE A 40 -1.42 -3.62 3.70
N TYR A 41 -1.61 -2.43 3.15
CA TYR A 41 -0.92 -2.00 1.95
C TYR A 41 -0.35 -0.61 2.12
N LEU A 42 0.74 -0.36 1.40
CA LEU A 42 1.35 0.95 1.28
C LEU A 42 0.94 1.56 -0.05
N SER A 43 0.57 2.83 -0.01
CA SER A 43 0.36 3.61 -1.22
C SER A 43 1.17 4.90 -1.17
N ALA A 44 1.59 5.36 -2.34
CA ALA A 44 2.15 6.69 -2.52
C ALA A 44 1.24 7.49 -3.43
N ASN A 45 0.74 8.62 -2.94
CA ASN A 45 -0.03 9.57 -3.74
C ASN A 45 0.66 10.94 -3.74
N ARG A 46 -0.03 11.96 -4.30
CA ARG A 46 0.48 13.32 -4.52
C ARG A 46 1.16 13.98 -3.32
N GLU A 47 0.74 13.68 -2.10
CA GLU A 47 1.07 14.51 -0.94
C GLU A 47 1.82 13.74 0.15
N ALA A 48 1.61 12.43 0.25
CA ALA A 48 2.25 11.62 1.28
C ALA A 48 2.31 10.13 0.93
N TRP A 49 3.00 9.40 1.81
CA TRP A 49 2.88 7.95 1.90
C TRP A 49 1.74 7.60 2.84
N HIS A 50 0.93 6.63 2.46
CA HIS A 50 -0.23 6.21 3.24
C HIS A 50 -0.16 4.73 3.49
N LEU A 51 -0.14 4.36 4.77
CA LEU A 51 -0.30 2.99 5.22
C LEU A 51 -1.76 2.75 5.53
N HIS A 52 -2.34 1.77 4.86
CA HIS A 52 -3.74 1.44 4.97
C HIS A 52 -3.90 0.11 5.70
N PHE A 53 -4.85 0.06 6.62
CA PHE A 53 -5.29 -1.15 7.31
C PHE A 53 -6.75 -1.34 6.99
N ILE A 54 -7.07 -2.39 6.25
CA ILE A 54 -8.42 -2.62 5.74
C ILE A 54 -8.88 -4.01 6.11
N ARG A 55 -10.14 -4.10 6.56
CA ARG A 55 -10.85 -5.36 6.72
C ARG A 55 -11.99 -5.42 5.70
N THR A 56 -12.01 -6.47 4.89
CA THR A 56 -13.07 -6.72 3.91
C THR A 56 -13.86 -7.98 4.22
N GLN A 57 -15.13 -7.98 3.83
CA GLN A 57 -16.04 -9.13 3.94
C GLN A 57 -16.04 -9.96 2.65
N SER A 58 -14.88 -10.43 2.20
CA SER A 58 -14.76 -11.18 0.94
C SER A 58 -13.69 -12.27 0.91
N GLY A 59 -12.92 -12.47 1.98
CA GLY A 59 -11.75 -13.37 1.97
C GLY A 59 -10.63 -12.96 1.00
N GLU A 60 -10.81 -11.90 0.20
CA GLU A 60 -9.89 -11.47 -0.85
C GLU A 60 -9.00 -10.28 -0.44
N PRO A 61 -7.73 -10.23 -0.91
CA PRO A 61 -6.81 -9.12 -0.65
C PRO A 61 -7.29 -7.77 -1.19
N TYR A 62 -7.24 -6.71 -0.39
CA TYR A 62 -7.54 -5.34 -0.84
C TYR A 62 -6.27 -4.46 -0.87
N PRO A 63 -6.09 -3.53 -1.84
CA PRO A 63 -6.97 -3.15 -2.95
C PRO A 63 -6.73 -3.94 -4.23
N LEU A 64 -5.89 -4.98 -4.20
CA LEU A 64 -5.49 -5.76 -5.38
C LEU A 64 -6.51 -6.83 -5.80
N SER A 65 -7.65 -6.94 -5.10
CA SER A 65 -8.73 -7.88 -5.43
C SER A 65 -9.31 -7.57 -6.80
N GLU A 66 -9.58 -8.63 -7.56
CA GLU A 66 -10.25 -8.57 -8.86
C GLU A 66 -11.77 -8.40 -8.72
N THR A 67 -12.32 -8.58 -7.52
CA THR A 67 -13.75 -8.48 -7.23
C THR A 67 -14.08 -7.31 -6.31
N VAL A 68 -15.35 -6.89 -6.31
CA VAL A 68 -15.80 -5.83 -5.42
C VAL A 68 -15.84 -6.38 -3.99
N CYS A 69 -14.92 -5.90 -3.16
CA CYS A 69 -14.86 -6.23 -1.73
C CYS A 69 -15.69 -5.23 -0.91
N ASN A 70 -16.55 -5.72 -0.02
CA ASN A 70 -17.21 -4.87 0.97
C ASN A 70 -16.21 -4.52 2.07
N VAL A 71 -15.83 -3.25 2.17
CA VAL A 71 -14.97 -2.74 3.26
C VAL A 71 -15.81 -2.61 4.53
N ILE A 72 -15.38 -3.31 5.59
CA ILE A 72 -16.00 -3.24 6.92
C ILE A 72 -15.34 -2.13 7.74
N ASP A 73 -14.01 -2.15 7.78
CA ASP A 73 -13.20 -1.18 8.50
C ASP A 73 -12.05 -0.72 7.61
N GLU A 74 -11.74 0.57 7.69
CA GLU A 74 -10.60 1.18 7.02
C GLU A 74 -9.95 2.19 7.96
N TYR A 75 -8.64 2.06 8.13
CA TYR A 75 -7.82 2.99 8.86
C TYR A 75 -6.61 3.39 8.02
N GLU A 76 -6.31 4.67 8.03
CA GLU A 76 -5.18 5.23 7.29
C GLU A 76 -4.22 5.91 8.27
N LYS A 77 -2.91 5.72 8.04
CA LYS A 77 -1.85 6.48 8.67
C LYS A 77 -0.95 7.10 7.60
N GLU A 78 -0.80 8.42 7.66
CA GLU A 78 0.22 9.13 6.88
C GLU A 78 1.62 8.83 7.42
N LEU A 79 2.58 8.58 6.52
CA LEU A 79 3.95 8.26 6.83
C LEU A 79 4.92 9.28 6.22
N ASN A 80 6.01 9.52 6.93
CA ASN A 80 7.16 10.23 6.35
C ASN A 80 8.03 9.30 5.49
N ASP A 81 8.95 9.88 4.71
CA ASP A 81 9.78 9.13 3.76
C ASP A 81 10.69 8.07 4.43
N ASN A 82 11.11 8.26 5.69
CA ASN A 82 11.90 7.26 6.42
C ASN A 82 11.03 6.08 6.88
N GLU A 83 9.85 6.36 7.43
CA GLU A 83 8.90 5.31 7.83
C GLU A 83 8.49 4.46 6.61
N ALA A 84 8.22 5.10 5.47
CA ALA A 84 7.90 4.40 4.23
C ALA A 84 9.08 3.56 3.72
N TYR A 85 10.30 4.10 3.76
CA TYR A 85 11.51 3.39 3.38
C TYR A 85 11.73 2.13 4.24
N ASP A 86 11.60 2.26 5.55
CA ASP A 86 11.77 1.15 6.49
C ASP A 86 10.74 0.05 6.25
N LEU A 87 9.48 0.40 5.96
CA LEU A 87 8.44 -0.57 5.61
C LEU A 87 8.73 -1.28 4.29
N LEU A 88 9.11 -0.55 3.23
CA LEU A 88 9.45 -1.15 1.95
C LEU A 88 10.64 -2.09 2.07
N MET A 89 11.64 -1.75 2.89
CA MET A 89 12.78 -2.61 3.20
C MET A 89 12.34 -3.85 3.99
N LEU A 90 11.60 -3.67 5.07
CA LEU A 90 11.15 -4.75 5.96
C LEU A 90 10.32 -5.81 5.23
N HIS A 91 9.46 -5.37 4.30
CA HIS A 91 8.58 -6.24 3.51
C HIS A 91 9.18 -6.66 2.16
N ASN A 92 10.47 -6.38 1.90
CA ASN A 92 11.17 -6.70 0.65
C ASN A 92 10.51 -6.12 -0.63
N LYS A 93 9.86 -4.95 -0.51
CA LYS A 93 9.14 -4.26 -1.59
C LYS A 93 9.96 -3.20 -2.32
N MET A 94 11.20 -2.96 -1.91
CA MET A 94 12.06 -1.97 -2.55
C MET A 94 12.26 -2.20 -4.05
N LYS A 95 12.43 -3.46 -4.47
CA LYS A 95 12.61 -3.77 -5.90
C LYS A 95 11.34 -3.50 -6.71
N GLU A 96 10.18 -3.89 -6.19
CA GLU A 96 8.88 -3.63 -6.81
C GLU A 96 8.66 -2.13 -7.02
N PHE A 97 9.02 -1.32 -6.01
CA PHE A 97 8.98 0.14 -6.11
C PHE A 97 9.96 0.69 -7.16
N GLU A 98 11.20 0.19 -7.20
CA GLU A 98 12.23 0.57 -8.19
C GLU A 98 11.77 0.24 -9.63
N ASP A 99 11.18 -0.93 -9.83
CA ASP A 99 10.65 -1.39 -11.12
C ASP A 99 9.46 -0.52 -11.58
N PHE A 100 8.55 -0.17 -10.66
CA PHE A 100 7.43 0.74 -10.93
C PHE A 100 7.92 2.12 -11.38
N CYS A 101 8.92 2.68 -10.67
CA CYS A 101 9.51 3.98 -11.00
C CYS A 101 10.26 3.97 -12.33
N SER A 102 10.79 2.83 -12.77
CA SER A 102 11.54 2.72 -14.02
C SER A 102 10.63 2.51 -15.24
N SER A 103 9.39 2.10 -15.00
CA SER A 103 8.40 1.78 -16.04
C SER A 103 7.49 2.95 -16.41
N ASN A 104 7.60 4.08 -15.69
CA ASN A 104 6.78 5.29 -15.83
C ASN A 104 7.64 6.56 -15.75
#